data_AF-A0A7X7TQV1-F1
#
_entry.id   AF-A0A7X7TQV1-F1
#
_cell.length_a   1.000
_cell.length_b   1.000
_cell.length_c   1.000
_cell.angle_alpha   90.00
_cell.angle_beta   90.00
_cell.angle_gamma   90.00
#
_symmetry.space_group_name_H-M   'P 1'
#
loop_
_entity.id
_entity.type
_entity.pdbx_description
1 polymer ?
#
loop_
_entity_poly.entity_id
_entity_poly.type
_entity_poly.pdbx_seq_one_letter_code
_entity_poly.pdbx_strand_id
1 'polypeptide(L)'
;MMKFSDLTDIEIWLSFKKGDNSAVSFIYREYFPVLYRYGLKFSADTFLIEDTIQDLFADLIKNRETLGDTDNILFYLLKSFRRKLLR
;
A
#
# COMPACT_ATOMS: atom_id res chain seq x y z
N MET A 1 -22.19 1.95 -10.66
CA MET A 1 -20.73 2.17 -10.51
C MET A 1 -20.14 0.95 -9.84
N MET A 2 -19.09 0.37 -10.41
CA MET A 2 -18.38 -0.79 -9.86
C MET A 2 -17.56 -0.33 -8.64
N LYS A 3 -17.61 -1.06 -7.53
CA LYS A 3 -16.80 -0.72 -6.35
C LYS A 3 -15.47 -1.47 -6.45
N PHE A 4 -14.37 -0.84 -6.03
CA PHE A 4 -13.06 -1.51 -5.95
C PHE A 4 -13.10 -2.75 -5.03
N SER A 5 -14.03 -2.80 -4.07
CA SER A 5 -14.27 -3.98 -3.21
C SER A 5 -14.68 -5.23 -3.97
N ASP A 6 -15.17 -5.09 -5.21
CA ASP A 6 -15.68 -6.18 -6.03
C ASP A 6 -14.63 -6.65 -7.05
N LEU A 7 -13.47 -5.98 -7.10
CA LEU A 7 -12.37 -6.28 -8.01
C LEU A 7 -11.34 -7.17 -7.34
N THR A 8 -10.63 -7.93 -8.15
CA THR A 8 -9.45 -8.68 -7.72
C THR A 8 -8.27 -7.74 -7.45
N ASP A 9 -7.33 -8.19 -6.63
CA ASP A 9 -6.10 -7.45 -6.34
C ASP A 9 -5.33 -7.07 -7.62
N ILE A 10 -5.27 -7.97 -8.60
CA ILE A 10 -4.62 -7.68 -9.90
C ILE A 10 -5.33 -6.56 -10.66
N GLU A 11 -6.67 -6.52 -10.68
CA GLU A 11 -7.43 -5.46 -11.34
C GLU A 11 -7.24 -4.11 -10.65
N ILE A 12 -7.29 -4.08 -9.33
CA ILE A 12 -7.06 -2.88 -8.51
C ILE A 12 -5.65 -2.35 -8.76
N TRP A 13 -4.65 -3.24 -8.74
CA TRP A 13 -3.25 -2.89 -8.95
C TRP A 13 -2.99 -2.34 -10.35
N LEU A 14 -3.55 -2.98 -11.38
CA LEU A 14 -3.44 -2.49 -12.75
C LEU A 14 -4.09 -1.12 -12.93
N SER A 15 -5.24 -0.85 -12.27
CA SER A 15 -5.86 0.48 -12.30
C SER A 15 -4.95 1.53 -11.65
N PHE A 16 -4.38 1.20 -10.49
CA PHE A 16 -3.41 2.06 -9.80
C PHE A 16 -2.18 2.38 -10.67
N LYS A 17 -1.59 1.36 -11.31
CA LYS A 17 -0.44 1.54 -12.22
C LYS A 17 -0.76 2.42 -13.43
N LYS A 18 -2.00 2.37 -13.94
CA LYS A 18 -2.49 3.24 -15.02
C LYS A 18 -2.76 4.69 -14.60
N GLY A 19 -2.57 5.01 -13.32
CA GLY A 19 -2.70 6.36 -12.79
C GLY A 19 -4.08 6.72 -12.27
N ASP A 20 -4.97 5.74 -12.05
CA ASP A 20 -6.27 5.99 -11.41
C ASP A 20 -6.08 6.36 -9.93
N ASN A 21 -6.29 7.63 -9.62
CA ASN A 21 -6.18 8.16 -8.25
C ASN A 21 -7.24 7.55 -7.30
N SER A 22 -8.32 7.00 -7.82
CA SER A 22 -9.34 6.30 -7.03
C SER A 22 -8.82 4.97 -6.51
N ALA A 23 -8.00 4.28 -7.32
CA ALA A 23 -7.39 3.00 -6.94
C ALA A 23 -6.38 3.19 -5.81
N VAL A 24 -5.50 4.21 -5.87
CA VAL A 24 -4.56 4.46 -4.75
C VAL A 24 -5.28 4.86 -3.48
N SER A 25 -6.35 5.66 -3.58
CA SER A 25 -7.17 6.07 -2.43
C SER A 25 -7.86 4.86 -1.78
N PHE A 26 -8.29 3.89 -2.59
CA PHE A 26 -8.84 2.62 -2.12
C PHE A 26 -7.78 1.79 -1.40
N ILE A 27 -6.64 1.52 -2.06
CA ILE A 27 -5.54 0.73 -1.49
C ILE A 27 -5.08 1.35 -0.16
N TYR A 28 -4.90 2.68 -0.11
CA TYR A 28 -4.49 3.37 1.11
C TYR A 28 -5.48 3.16 2.25
N ARG A 29 -6.77 3.46 2.03
CA ARG A 29 -7.78 3.32 3.07
C ARG A 29 -7.88 1.90 3.58
N GLU A 30 -7.78 0.91 2.69
CA GLU A 30 -7.99 -0.46 3.08
C GLU A 30 -6.79 -1.06 3.83
N TYR A 31 -5.57 -0.71 3.40
CA TYR A 31 -4.37 -1.32 3.95
C TYR A 31 -3.67 -0.49 5.02
N PHE A 32 -3.96 0.80 5.18
CA PHE A 32 -3.37 1.63 6.24
C PHE A 32 -3.59 1.04 7.65
N PRO A 33 -4.82 0.67 8.08
CA PRO A 33 -5.02 0.12 9.42
C PRO A 33 -4.32 -1.23 9.63
N VAL A 34 -4.14 -2.01 8.55
CA VAL A 34 -3.45 -3.30 8.59
C VAL A 34 -1.95 -3.10 8.75
N LEU A 35 -1.36 -2.19 7.97
CA LEU A 35 0.05 -1.83 8.05
C LEU A 35 0.40 -1.21 9.40
N TYR A 36 -0.45 -0.31 9.91
CA TYR A 36 -0.26 0.31 11.21
C TYR A 36 -0.21 -0.73 12.34
N ARG A 37 -1.22 -1.60 12.41
CA ARG A 37 -1.27 -2.70 13.40
C ARG A 37 -0.11 -3.68 13.25
N TYR A 38 0.36 -3.91 12.02
CA TYR A 38 1.52 -4.74 11.77
C TYR A 38 2.81 -4.07 12.25
N GLY A 39 2.96 -2.75 12.04
CA GLY A 39 4.10 -1.95 12.48
C GLY A 39 4.27 -1.93 13.99
N LEU A 40 3.16 -1.90 14.74
CA LEU A 40 3.16 -1.97 16.22
C LEU A 40 3.83 -3.23 16.77
N LYS A 41 4.02 -4.28 15.96
CA LYS A 41 4.77 -5.49 16.36
C LYS A 41 6.29 -5.28 16.37
N PHE A 42 6.77 -4.22 15.75
CA PHE A 42 8.20 -3.95 15.56
C PHE A 42 8.67 -2.67 16.25
N SER A 43 7.79 -1.69 16.42
CA SER A 43 8.09 -0.42 17.08
C SER A 43 6.91 0.05 17.92
N ALA A 44 7.21 0.68 19.06
CA ALA A 44 6.22 1.42 19.85
C ALA A 44 6.10 2.89 19.42
N ASP A 45 7.02 3.37 18.57
CA ASP A 45 6.97 4.72 18.01
C ASP A 45 5.92 4.77 16.89
N THR A 46 4.74 5.29 17.23
CA THR A 46 3.61 5.41 16.31
C THR A 46 3.86 6.45 15.23
N PHE A 47 4.64 7.49 15.51
CA PHE A 47 4.98 8.52 14.54
C PHE A 47 5.86 7.92 13.44
N LEU A 48 6.89 7.15 13.82
CA LEU A 48 7.72 6.41 12.86
C LEU A 48 6.88 5.47 11.97
N ILE A 49 5.92 4.75 12.56
CA ILE A 49 5.06 3.83 11.82
C ILE A 49 4.22 4.58 10.79
N GLU A 50 3.56 5.66 11.20
CA GLU A 50 2.71 6.47 10.30
C GLU A 50 3.53 7.10 9.19
N ASP A 51 4.67 7.71 9.53
CA ASP A 51 5.60 8.33 8.58
C ASP A 51 6.11 7.30 7.57
N THR A 52 6.50 6.11 8.02
CA THR A 52 6.92 5.01 7.14
C THR A 52 5.81 4.56 6.18
N ILE A 53 4.55 4.54 6.63
CA ILE A 53 3.40 4.22 5.77
C ILE A 53 3.19 5.35 4.75
N GLN A 54 3.25 6.62 5.15
CA GLN A 54 3.15 7.76 4.23
C GLN A 54 4.22 7.68 3.15
N ASP A 55 5.48 7.48 3.54
CA ASP A 55 6.61 7.33 2.64
C ASP A 55 6.48 6.14 1.70
N LEU A 56 5.93 5.02 2.20
CA LEU A 56 5.64 3.86 1.34
C LEU A 56 4.66 4.24 0.24
N PHE A 57 3.54 4.89 0.57
CA PHE A 57 2.54 5.26 -0.42
C PHE A 57 3.00 6.37 -1.37
N ALA A 58 3.80 7.32 -0.88
CA ALA A 58 4.43 8.34 -1.71
C ALA A 58 5.37 7.69 -2.76
N ASP A 59 6.20 6.73 -2.34
CA ASP A 59 7.06 5.97 -3.25
C ASP A 59 6.26 5.14 -4.26
N LEU A 60 5.14 4.56 -3.85
CA LEU A 60 4.28 3.81 -4.76
C LEU A 60 3.71 4.72 -5.84
N ILE A 61 3.13 5.87 -5.46
CA ILE A 61 2.57 6.83 -6.42
C ILE A 61 3.66 7.31 -7.38
N LYS A 62 4.83 7.67 -6.87
CA LYS A 62 5.96 8.16 -7.65
C LYS A 62 6.44 7.13 -8.69
N ASN A 63 6.47 5.85 -8.33
CA ASN A 63 7.06 4.79 -9.16
C ASN A 63 6.02 3.94 -9.89
N ARG A 64 4.71 4.27 -9.80
CA ARG A 64 3.58 3.41 -10.21
C ARG A 64 3.67 2.83 -11.62
N GLU A 65 4.22 3.58 -12.57
CA GLU A 65 4.34 3.16 -13.97
C GLU A 65 5.39 2.05 -14.17
N THR A 66 6.35 1.94 -13.26
CA THR A 66 7.49 1.00 -13.33
C THR A 66 7.37 -0.21 -12.40
N LEU A 67 6.33 -0.24 -11.55
CA LEU A 67 6.12 -1.35 -10.62
C LEU A 67 5.81 -2.63 -11.38
N GLY A 68 6.27 -3.77 -10.85
CA GLY A 68 5.82 -5.08 -11.32
C GLY A 68 4.32 -5.28 -11.04
N ASP A 69 3.72 -6.25 -11.72
CA ASP A 69 2.35 -6.67 -11.39
C ASP A 69 2.35 -7.46 -10.08
N THR A 70 1.23 -7.42 -9.36
CA THR A 70 0.99 -8.23 -8.17
C THR A 70 -0.44 -8.71 -8.18
N ASP A 71 -0.65 -9.95 -7.76
CA ASP A 71 -1.95 -10.58 -7.51
C ASP A 71 -2.30 -10.58 -6.01
N ASN A 72 -1.40 -10.07 -5.17
CA ASN A 72 -1.60 -9.92 -3.73
C ASN A 72 -1.05 -8.56 -3.26
N ILE A 73 -1.93 -7.56 -3.15
CA ILE A 73 -1.56 -6.20 -2.78
C ILE A 73 -1.11 -6.18 -1.31
N LEU A 74 -1.82 -6.87 -0.42
CA LEU A 74 -1.49 -6.90 1.01
C LEU A 74 -0.06 -7.42 1.25
N PHE A 75 0.31 -8.55 0.64
CA PHE A 75 1.63 -9.14 0.80
C PHE A 75 2.72 -8.20 0.26
N TYR A 76 2.48 -7.60 -0.90
CA TYR A 76 3.40 -6.62 -1.48
C TYR A 76 3.64 -5.43 -0.53
N LEU A 77 2.57 -4.87 0.05
CA LEU A 77 2.63 -3.75 0.97
C LEU A 77 3.31 -4.14 2.28
N LEU A 78 2.96 -5.26 2.90
CA LEU A 78 3.58 -5.73 4.14
C LEU A 78 5.09 -5.94 3.98
N LYS A 79 5.51 -6.57 2.88
CA LYS A 79 6.93 -6.80 2.59
C LYS A 79 7.68 -5.49 2.39
N SER A 80 7.11 -4.57 1.62
CA SER A 80 7.72 -3.26 1.32
C SER A 80 7.80 -2.38 2.57
N PHE A 81 6.72 -2.34 3.35
CA PHE A 81 6.62 -1.62 4.62
C PHE A 81 7.64 -2.13 5.64
N ARG A 82 7.69 -3.44 5.90
CA ARG A 82 8.64 -4.03 6.85
C ARG A 82 10.08 -3.68 6.50
N ARG A 83 10.43 -3.75 5.21
CA ARG A 83 11.77 -3.40 4.74
C ARG A 83 12.12 -1.93 5.00
N LYS A 84 11.15 -1.02 4.89
CA LYS A 84 11.35 0.41 5.21
C LYS A 84 11.43 0.65 6.71
N LEU A 85 10.56 0.01 7.50
CA LEU A 85 10.49 0.21 8.95
C LEU A 85 11.73 -0.32 9.69
N LEU A 86 12.33 -1.41 9.21
CA LEU A 86 13.48 -2.07 9.86
C LEU A 86 14.84 -1.65 9.29
N ARG A 87 14.86 -0.60 8.47
CA ARG A 87 16.07 -0.10 7.84
C ARG A 87 16.83 0.87 8.73
#